data_AF-A0A2N9NHG3-F1
#
_entry.id   AF-A0A2N9NHG3-F1
#
_cell.length_a   1.000
_cell.length_b   1.000
_cell.length_c   1.000
_cell.angle_alpha   90.00
_cell.angle_beta   90.00
_cell.angle_gamma   90.00
#
_symmetry.space_group_name_H-M   'P 1'
#
loop_
_entity.id
_entity.type
_entity.pdbx_description
1 polymer ?
#
loop_
_entity_poly.entity_id
_entity_poly.type
_entity_poly.pdbx_seq_one_letter_code
_entity_poly.pdbx_strand_id
1 'polypeptide(L)'
;MRVVTDHGWLLAPGGLPALPLKKYMTECRWARCAVIKEGAQADVPAAGWFWDSHQAVAYAPGAYCFAAGTEYTHGGLSPQECVVPDLTFSSATQGKQLSVAIEHVQWLGLRCRAVIKPAVEGVFADLRSKPNDPKTSVTEAKAFDSEGKAGLLVEDENLAGTSTSLVVFDATGRVLCKRPTIIGGEA
;
A
#
# COMPACT_ATOMS: atom_id res chain seq x y z
N MET A 1 -9.04 -8.19 13.02
CA MET A 1 -8.51 -9.12 12.00
C MET A 1 -7.27 -9.77 12.57
N ARG A 2 -7.09 -11.08 12.40
CA ARG A 2 -5.88 -11.79 12.81
C ARG A 2 -5.16 -12.26 11.56
N VAL A 3 -3.85 -12.01 11.47
CA VAL A 3 -3.00 -12.50 10.40
C VAL A 3 -1.87 -13.29 11.06
N VAL A 4 -1.74 -14.54 10.66
CA VAL A 4 -0.59 -15.37 11.00
C VAL A 4 0.24 -15.45 9.72
N THR A 5 1.49 -15.00 9.77
CA THR A 5 2.36 -15.14 8.61
C THR A 5 2.86 -16.59 8.51
N ASP A 6 3.43 -16.94 7.37
CA ASP A 6 4.29 -18.11 7.32
C ASP A 6 5.64 -17.82 7.99
N HIS A 7 6.67 -18.58 7.63
CA HIS A 7 8.05 -18.35 8.05
C HIS A 7 8.54 -16.92 7.78
N GLY A 8 9.61 -16.54 8.47
CA GLY A 8 10.11 -15.17 8.49
C GLY A 8 10.39 -14.54 7.13
N TRP A 9 10.02 -13.28 7.02
CA TRP A 9 10.38 -12.38 5.93
C TRP A 9 10.80 -11.03 6.50
N LEU A 10 11.52 -10.25 5.70
CA LEU A 10 11.86 -8.87 6.00
C LEU A 10 11.25 -7.96 4.93
N LEU A 11 10.59 -6.89 5.38
CA LEU A 11 10.13 -5.78 4.56
C LEU A 11 10.63 -4.48 5.17
N ALA A 12 11.38 -3.71 4.40
CA ALA A 12 11.81 -2.37 4.77
C ALA A 12 11.55 -1.44 3.57
N PRO A 13 10.46 -0.65 3.58
CA PRO A 13 10.26 0.39 2.58
C PRO A 13 11.46 1.35 2.58
N GLY A 14 12.11 1.56 1.44
CA GLY A 14 13.38 2.29 1.35
C GLY A 14 14.64 1.41 1.35
N GLY A 15 14.50 0.10 1.50
CA GLY A 15 15.55 -0.89 1.32
C GLY A 15 16.15 -1.43 2.62
N LEU A 16 16.47 -2.73 2.62
CA LEU A 16 17.26 -3.39 3.64
C LEU A 16 18.73 -2.98 3.56
N PRO A 17 19.46 -2.96 4.69
CA PRO A 17 20.87 -2.58 4.70
C PRO A 17 21.70 -3.54 3.84
N ALA A 18 22.59 -2.99 3.02
CA ALA A 18 23.40 -3.77 2.10
C ALA A 18 24.76 -4.14 2.71
N LEU A 19 25.16 -5.40 2.54
CA LEU A 19 26.49 -5.93 2.82
C LEU A 19 26.99 -6.62 1.54
N PRO A 20 27.58 -5.87 0.58
CA PRO A 20 27.81 -6.41 -0.77
C PRO A 20 28.76 -7.62 -0.80
N LEU A 21 28.26 -8.74 -1.34
CA LEU A 21 29.07 -9.93 -1.63
C LEU A 21 29.34 -10.02 -3.13
N LYS A 22 30.61 -10.12 -3.54
CA LYS A 22 30.99 -10.05 -4.96
C LYS A 22 30.56 -11.31 -5.72
N LYS A 23 29.83 -11.15 -6.83
CA LYS A 23 29.26 -12.26 -7.62
C LYS A 23 30.30 -13.29 -8.11
N TYR A 24 31.54 -12.87 -8.39
CA TYR A 24 32.57 -13.80 -8.86
C TYR A 24 33.04 -14.79 -7.78
N MET A 25 32.80 -14.48 -6.50
CA MET A 25 33.17 -15.30 -5.34
C MET A 25 32.10 -16.35 -5.01
N THR A 26 30.93 -16.26 -5.63
CA THR A 26 29.77 -17.11 -5.32
C THR A 26 29.48 -18.07 -6.46
N GLU A 27 29.14 -19.31 -6.15
CA GLU A 27 28.55 -20.24 -7.12
C GLU A 27 27.10 -19.84 -7.42
N CYS A 28 26.35 -19.55 -6.36
CA CYS A 28 25.02 -18.96 -6.42
C CYS A 28 24.84 -17.93 -5.28
N ARG A 29 24.01 -16.92 -5.52
CA ARG A 29 23.79 -15.81 -4.60
C ARG A 29 22.33 -15.36 -4.66
N TRP A 30 21.66 -15.39 -3.52
CA TRP A 30 20.36 -14.78 -3.29
C TRP A 30 20.52 -13.48 -2.49
N ALA A 31 19.40 -12.86 -2.11
CA ALA A 31 19.43 -11.60 -1.38
C ALA A 31 20.14 -11.72 -0.02
N ARG A 32 19.95 -12.83 0.71
CA ARG A 32 20.47 -12.98 2.09
C ARG A 32 21.32 -14.22 2.33
N CYS A 33 21.48 -15.09 1.33
CA CYS A 33 22.33 -16.28 1.42
C CYS A 33 23.07 -16.53 0.11
N ALA A 34 24.20 -17.24 0.18
CA ALA A 34 25.03 -17.57 -0.97
C ALA A 34 25.84 -18.84 -0.73
N VAL A 35 26.12 -19.58 -1.80
CA VAL A 35 27.15 -20.62 -1.81
C VAL A 35 28.44 -19.98 -2.32
N ILE A 36 29.50 -20.09 -1.53
CA ILE A 36 30.82 -19.51 -1.84
C ILE A 36 31.61 -20.53 -2.66
N LYS A 37 32.28 -20.06 -3.72
CA LYS A 37 33.16 -20.92 -4.52
C LYS A 37 34.31 -21.47 -3.67
N GLU A 38 34.74 -22.68 -4.00
CA GLU A 38 35.94 -23.26 -3.43
C GLU A 38 37.15 -22.30 -3.57
N GLY A 39 37.89 -22.11 -2.47
CA GLY A 39 39.04 -21.21 -2.40
C GLY A 39 38.71 -19.72 -2.28
N ALA A 40 37.44 -19.31 -2.38
CA ALA A 40 37.02 -17.94 -2.07
C ALA A 40 36.67 -17.81 -0.57
N GLN A 41 36.90 -16.63 -0.01
CA GLN A 41 36.56 -16.32 1.39
C GLN A 41 35.57 -15.17 1.44
N ALA A 42 34.42 -15.38 2.08
CA ALA A 42 33.46 -14.32 2.37
C ALA A 42 33.60 -13.91 3.84
N ASP A 43 33.66 -12.61 4.11
CA ASP A 43 33.75 -12.07 5.47
C ASP A 43 32.36 -11.96 6.11
N VAL A 44 31.63 -13.08 6.12
CA VAL A 44 30.30 -13.22 6.70
C VAL A 44 30.14 -14.60 7.32
N PRO A 45 29.23 -14.77 8.29
CA PRO A 45 28.96 -16.08 8.86
C PRO A 45 28.51 -17.10 7.80
N ALA A 46 28.86 -18.35 8.01
CA ALA A 46 28.39 -19.48 7.22
C ALA A 46 27.82 -20.58 8.12
N ALA A 47 26.79 -21.27 7.64
CA ALA A 47 26.20 -22.41 8.32
C ALA A 47 26.43 -23.66 7.48
N GLY A 48 26.93 -24.73 8.11
CA GLY A 48 27.09 -26.03 7.47
C GLY A 48 25.74 -26.66 7.13
N TRP A 49 25.71 -27.49 6.10
CA TRP A 49 24.52 -28.24 5.74
C TRP A 49 24.51 -29.61 6.42
N PHE A 50 23.42 -29.96 7.09
CA PHE A 50 23.31 -31.23 7.82
C PHE A 50 23.50 -32.46 6.92
N TRP A 51 23.01 -32.40 5.68
CA TRP A 51 23.03 -33.54 4.75
C TRP A 51 24.31 -33.65 3.93
N ASP A 52 25.17 -32.63 3.94
CA ASP A 52 26.46 -32.63 3.27
C ASP A 52 27.44 -31.77 4.05
N SER A 53 28.37 -32.44 4.75
CA SER A 53 29.40 -31.79 5.57
C SER A 53 30.40 -30.95 4.77
N HIS A 54 30.45 -31.11 3.44
CA HIS A 54 31.31 -30.31 2.58
C HIS A 54 30.64 -29.01 2.14
N GLN A 55 29.34 -28.87 2.38
CA GLN A 55 28.58 -27.69 1.98
C GLN A 55 28.34 -26.74 3.15
N ALA A 56 28.56 -25.46 2.88
CA ALA A 56 28.23 -24.38 3.79
C ALA A 56 27.58 -23.22 3.03
N VAL A 57 26.56 -22.63 3.64
CA VAL A 57 25.84 -21.48 3.09
C VAL A 57 26.24 -20.24 3.88
N ALA A 58 26.86 -19.28 3.19
CA ALA A 58 27.12 -17.96 3.74
C ALA A 58 25.80 -17.18 3.84
N TYR A 59 25.60 -16.46 4.94
CA TYR A 59 24.39 -15.68 5.17
C TYR A 59 24.70 -14.27 5.65
N ALA A 60 23.86 -13.32 5.23
CA ALA A 60 23.93 -11.95 5.71
C ALA A 60 23.38 -11.88 7.14
N PRO A 61 24.14 -11.34 8.12
CA PRO A 61 23.71 -11.30 9.51
C PRO A 61 22.55 -10.30 9.70
N GLY A 62 21.71 -10.51 10.72
CA GLY A 62 20.64 -9.57 11.07
C GLY A 62 19.69 -9.30 9.89
N ALA A 63 19.45 -8.03 9.58
CA ALA A 63 18.57 -7.61 8.48
C ALA A 63 19.31 -7.32 7.16
N TYR A 64 20.61 -7.63 7.07
CA TYR A 64 21.43 -7.28 5.90
C TYR A 64 21.10 -8.15 4.68
N CYS A 65 21.40 -7.61 3.50
CA CYS A 65 21.32 -8.27 2.20
C CYS A 65 22.62 -8.13 1.41
N PHE A 66 22.97 -9.12 0.59
CA PHE A 66 24.12 -9.08 -0.33
C PHE A 66 23.93 -8.15 -1.54
N ALA A 67 22.73 -7.56 -1.69
CA ALA A 67 22.39 -6.62 -2.75
C ALA A 67 21.63 -5.40 -2.18
N ALA A 68 22.04 -4.20 -2.61
CA ALA A 68 21.33 -2.96 -2.30
C ALA A 68 19.98 -2.89 -3.02
N GLY A 69 19.06 -2.08 -2.47
CA GLY A 69 17.71 -1.89 -3.04
C GLY A 69 16.76 -3.06 -2.82
N THR A 70 17.15 -4.06 -2.01
CA THR A 70 16.25 -5.15 -1.63
C THR A 70 15.30 -4.64 -0.56
N GLU A 71 14.04 -4.38 -0.90
CA GLU A 71 13.04 -3.95 0.08
C GLU A 71 12.34 -5.13 0.76
N TYR A 72 12.19 -6.25 0.04
CA TYR A 72 11.52 -7.44 0.51
C TYR A 72 12.34 -8.69 0.22
N THR A 73 12.56 -9.54 1.22
CA THR A 73 13.16 -10.85 0.98
C THR A 73 12.97 -11.84 2.14
N HIS A 74 13.13 -13.11 1.80
CA HIS A 74 13.24 -14.24 2.73
C HIS A 74 14.68 -14.78 2.72
N GLY A 75 14.95 -15.78 3.55
CA GLY A 75 16.23 -16.51 3.56
C GLY A 75 17.29 -15.79 4.37
N GLY A 76 18.28 -16.54 4.85
CA GLY A 76 19.29 -16.07 5.80
C GLY A 76 19.28 -16.92 7.06
N LEU A 77 19.91 -16.41 8.12
CA LEU A 77 19.66 -16.89 9.49
C LEU A 77 19.41 -15.67 10.37
N SER A 78 18.15 -15.36 10.61
CA SER A 78 17.76 -14.33 11.58
C SER A 78 16.59 -14.77 12.44
N PRO A 79 16.39 -14.17 13.63
CA PRO A 79 15.30 -14.56 14.53
C PRO A 79 13.92 -14.54 13.86
N GLN A 80 13.72 -13.66 12.88
CA GLN A 80 12.49 -13.55 12.10
C GLN A 80 12.14 -14.86 11.39
N GLU A 81 13.12 -15.64 10.94
CA GLU A 81 12.92 -16.94 10.28
C GLU A 81 12.59 -18.07 11.25
N CYS A 82 12.82 -17.85 12.55
CA CYS A 82 12.56 -18.81 13.62
C CYS A 82 11.30 -18.48 14.43
N VAL A 83 10.63 -17.37 14.13
CA VAL A 83 9.38 -16.97 14.79
C VAL A 83 8.27 -16.84 13.75
N VAL A 84 7.05 -17.18 14.17
CA VAL A 84 5.84 -16.98 13.37
C VAL A 84 5.08 -15.80 13.97
N PRO A 85 5.12 -14.61 13.35
CA PRO A 85 4.29 -13.49 13.75
C PRO A 85 2.79 -13.83 13.78
N ASP A 86 2.18 -13.66 14.95
CA ASP A 86 0.72 -13.69 15.14
C ASP A 86 0.23 -12.27 15.42
N LEU A 87 -0.24 -11.61 14.37
CA LEU A 87 -0.56 -10.19 14.39
C LEU A 87 -2.06 -9.99 14.55
N THR A 88 -2.45 -9.29 15.61
CA THR A 88 -3.84 -8.85 15.82
C THR A 88 -3.98 -7.39 15.40
N PHE A 89 -4.75 -7.15 14.35
CA PHE A 89 -5.09 -5.82 13.88
C PHE A 89 -6.47 -5.42 14.41
N SER A 90 -6.49 -4.36 15.21
CA SER A 90 -7.69 -3.63 15.61
C SER A 90 -7.75 -2.31 14.83
N SER A 91 -8.90 -2.03 14.21
CA SER A 91 -9.18 -0.69 13.72
C SER A 91 -9.93 0.06 14.81
N ALA A 92 -9.54 1.32 15.10
CA ALA A 92 -10.31 2.20 15.98
C ALA A 92 -11.73 2.48 15.47
N THR A 93 -12.04 2.12 14.21
CA THR A 93 -13.38 2.15 13.61
C THR A 93 -14.02 0.76 13.51
N GLN A 94 -13.69 -0.15 14.44
CA GLN A 94 -14.43 -1.41 14.61
C GLN A 94 -15.83 -1.13 15.17
N GLY A 95 -16.82 -1.05 14.28
CA GLY A 95 -18.24 -1.05 14.63
C GLY A 95 -19.01 -0.01 13.85
N LYS A 96 -19.91 -0.47 12.96
CA LYS A 96 -20.60 0.29 11.91
C LYS A 96 -19.65 0.80 10.83
N GLN A 97 -19.25 -0.10 9.94
CA GLN A 97 -18.82 0.31 8.61
C GLN A 97 -20.02 1.04 7.99
N LEU A 98 -19.95 2.37 7.94
CA LEU A 98 -20.95 3.19 7.26
C LEU A 98 -20.86 2.83 5.77
N SER A 99 -21.68 1.86 5.35
CA SER A 99 -21.74 1.44 3.95
C SER A 99 -22.65 2.43 3.24
N VAL A 100 -22.03 3.31 2.47
CA VAL A 100 -22.69 4.30 1.64
C VAL A 100 -22.27 4.02 0.20
N ALA A 101 -23.24 3.96 -0.71
CA ALA A 101 -23.02 3.83 -2.14
C ALA A 101 -23.41 5.13 -2.85
N ILE A 102 -22.65 5.54 -3.86
CA ILE A 102 -23.08 6.58 -4.79
C ILE A 102 -24.19 5.99 -5.64
N GLU A 103 -25.39 6.52 -5.55
CA GLU A 103 -26.52 6.11 -6.38
C GLU A 103 -26.41 6.80 -7.74
N HIS A 104 -26.45 8.14 -7.75
CA HIS A 104 -26.40 8.95 -8.96
C HIS A 104 -25.27 9.97 -8.93
N VAL A 105 -24.71 10.22 -10.11
CA VAL A 105 -23.82 11.35 -10.40
C VAL A 105 -24.36 12.01 -11.65
N GLN A 106 -24.60 13.30 -11.59
CA GLN A 106 -25.10 14.08 -12.72
C GLN A 106 -24.29 15.37 -12.84
N TRP A 107 -23.85 15.70 -14.05
CA TRP A 107 -23.26 16.99 -14.35
C TRP A 107 -24.27 17.91 -15.01
N LEU A 108 -24.24 19.18 -14.61
CA LEU A 108 -24.96 20.28 -15.24
C LEU A 108 -23.95 21.42 -15.44
N GLY A 109 -23.33 21.45 -16.61
CA GLY A 109 -22.12 22.24 -16.82
C GLY A 109 -21.04 21.81 -15.82
N LEU A 110 -20.39 22.76 -15.15
CA LEU A 110 -19.33 22.50 -14.17
C LEU A 110 -19.85 22.15 -12.76
N ARG A 111 -21.15 21.92 -12.60
CA ARG A 111 -21.73 21.49 -11.32
C ARG A 111 -21.99 19.99 -11.31
N CYS A 112 -21.30 19.28 -10.44
CA CYS A 112 -21.54 17.87 -10.15
C CYS A 112 -22.58 17.73 -9.04
N ARG A 113 -23.67 17.02 -9.31
CA ARG A 113 -24.68 16.63 -8.33
C ARG A 113 -24.52 15.15 -8.02
N ALA A 114 -24.42 14.84 -6.74
CA ALA A 114 -24.26 13.48 -6.24
C ALA A 114 -25.45 13.11 -5.35
N VAL A 115 -25.89 11.86 -5.46
CA VAL A 115 -26.86 11.24 -4.55
C VAL A 115 -26.26 9.96 -3.99
N ILE A 116 -26.37 9.76 -2.69
CA ILE A 116 -25.89 8.56 -2.00
C ILE A 116 -27.03 7.77 -1.35
N LYS A 117 -26.83 6.46 -1.19
CA LYS A 117 -27.72 5.58 -0.41
C LYS A 117 -26.94 4.67 0.54
N PRO A 118 -27.42 4.48 1.78
CA PRO A 118 -28.45 5.27 2.45
C PRO A 118 -28.01 6.73 2.63
N ALA A 119 -28.96 7.65 2.81
CA ALA A 119 -28.66 9.01 3.25
C ALA A 119 -28.12 8.95 4.68
N VAL A 120 -26.95 9.53 4.91
CA VAL A 120 -26.31 9.57 6.22
C VAL A 120 -25.66 10.93 6.42
N GLU A 121 -25.80 11.48 7.62
CA GLU A 121 -25.14 12.72 8.03
C GLU A 121 -23.65 12.51 8.33
N GLY A 122 -22.86 13.59 8.34
CA GLY A 122 -21.43 13.54 8.68
C GLY A 122 -20.55 12.93 7.58
N VAL A 123 -21.07 12.82 6.36
CA VAL A 123 -20.33 12.41 5.16
C VAL A 123 -20.23 13.58 4.18
N PHE A 124 -19.13 13.59 3.43
CA PHE A 124 -18.74 14.68 2.56
C PHE A 124 -18.42 14.15 1.16
N ALA A 125 -18.75 14.94 0.15
CA ALA A 125 -18.36 14.76 -1.23
C ALA A 125 -17.15 15.65 -1.56
N ASP A 126 -16.26 15.15 -2.41
CA ASP A 126 -15.12 15.88 -2.98
C ASP A 126 -14.85 15.34 -4.40
N LEU A 127 -14.30 16.17 -5.29
CA LEU A 127 -13.84 15.77 -6.62
C LEU A 127 -12.32 15.76 -6.63
N ARG A 128 -11.70 14.59 -6.82
CA ARG A 128 -10.24 14.44 -6.80
C ARG A 128 -9.72 13.85 -8.10
N SER A 129 -8.66 14.44 -8.66
CA SER A 129 -7.98 13.83 -9.81
C SER A 129 -7.23 12.55 -9.43
N LYS A 130 -6.79 12.42 -8.17
CA LYS A 130 -6.32 11.16 -7.56
C LYS A 130 -7.21 10.81 -6.36
N PRO A 131 -8.08 9.80 -6.44
CA PRO A 131 -9.14 9.57 -5.44
C PRO A 131 -8.66 9.43 -3.98
N ASN A 132 -7.45 8.90 -3.79
CA ASN A 132 -6.88 8.62 -2.49
C ASN A 132 -5.94 9.74 -1.99
N ASP A 133 -5.79 10.85 -2.72
CA ASP A 133 -4.94 11.99 -2.35
C ASP A 133 -5.80 13.25 -2.21
N PRO A 134 -6.13 13.68 -0.97
CA PRO A 134 -6.92 14.88 -0.72
C PRO A 134 -6.32 16.17 -1.29
N LYS A 135 -5.01 16.21 -1.55
CA LYS A 135 -4.34 17.39 -2.14
C LYS A 135 -4.65 17.59 -3.63
N THR A 136 -5.31 16.61 -4.24
CA THR A 136 -5.70 16.65 -5.66
C THR A 136 -7.17 17.00 -5.87
N SER A 137 -7.80 17.56 -4.84
CA SER A 137 -9.14 18.11 -4.91
C SER A 137 -9.20 19.27 -5.92
N VAL A 138 -10.29 19.31 -6.70
CA VAL A 138 -10.55 20.36 -7.71
C VAL A 138 -11.72 21.28 -7.32
N THR A 139 -12.28 21.11 -6.12
CA THR A 139 -13.43 21.87 -5.61
C THR A 139 -13.43 21.83 -4.08
N GLU A 140 -14.15 22.72 -3.42
CA GLU A 140 -14.35 22.59 -1.98
C GLU A 140 -15.23 21.38 -1.65
N ALA A 141 -14.84 20.59 -0.65
CA ALA A 141 -15.64 19.48 -0.18
C ALA A 141 -17.00 19.97 0.37
N LYS A 142 -18.07 19.23 0.07
CA LYS A 142 -19.44 19.57 0.49
C LYS A 142 -20.07 18.44 1.29
N ALA A 143 -20.71 18.78 2.41
CA ALA A 143 -21.51 17.83 3.16
C ALA A 143 -22.72 17.36 2.33
N PHE A 144 -23.08 16.09 2.48
CA PHE A 144 -24.39 15.62 2.02
C PHE A 144 -25.49 16.10 2.95
N ASP A 145 -26.65 16.44 2.39
CA ASP A 145 -27.84 16.81 3.17
C ASP A 145 -28.57 15.60 3.76
N SER A 146 -29.68 15.84 4.48
CA SER A 146 -30.51 14.79 5.10
C SER A 146 -31.16 13.84 4.08
N GLU A 147 -31.22 14.22 2.81
CA GLU A 147 -31.71 13.38 1.70
C GLU A 147 -30.56 12.65 0.98
N GLY A 148 -29.32 12.82 1.42
CA GLY A 148 -28.14 12.21 0.81
C GLY A 148 -27.74 12.87 -0.50
N LYS A 149 -27.97 14.18 -0.66
CA LYS A 149 -27.62 14.94 -1.86
C LYS A 149 -26.49 15.94 -1.59
N ALA A 150 -25.60 16.11 -2.56
CA ALA A 150 -24.55 17.12 -2.53
C ALA A 150 -24.35 17.73 -3.93
N GLY A 151 -23.97 19.01 -3.97
CA GLY A 151 -23.67 19.74 -5.20
C GLY A 151 -22.30 20.39 -5.11
N LEU A 152 -21.38 20.03 -6.00
CA LEU A 152 -20.03 20.56 -6.07
C LEU A 152 -19.88 21.39 -7.35
N LEU A 153 -19.36 22.60 -7.22
CA LEU A 153 -19.08 23.48 -8.35
C LEU A 153 -17.57 23.50 -8.60
N VAL A 154 -17.17 23.17 -9.82
CA VAL A 154 -15.79 23.39 -10.28
C VAL A 154 -15.73 24.81 -10.85
N GLU A 155 -14.97 25.70 -10.21
CA GLU A 155 -14.86 27.09 -10.63
C GLU A 155 -13.87 27.29 -11.78
N ASP A 156 -12.85 26.43 -11.89
CA ASP A 156 -11.87 26.47 -12.97
C ASP A 156 -12.42 25.80 -14.23
N GLU A 157 -12.82 26.62 -15.20
CA GLU A 157 -13.36 26.17 -16.49
C GLU A 157 -12.35 25.37 -17.32
N ASN A 158 -11.04 25.55 -17.09
CA ASN A 158 -10.01 24.82 -17.84
C ASN A 158 -9.99 23.32 -17.51
N LEU A 159 -10.65 22.92 -16.41
CA LEU A 159 -10.74 21.52 -16.00
C LEU A 159 -11.88 20.78 -16.72
N ALA A 160 -12.72 21.47 -17.50
CA ALA A 160 -13.78 20.84 -18.29
C ALA A 160 -13.24 19.73 -19.19
N GLY A 161 -13.91 18.58 -19.22
CA GLY A 161 -13.52 17.41 -20.01
C GLY A 161 -12.38 16.58 -19.40
N THR A 162 -11.78 17.00 -18.29
CA THR A 162 -10.73 16.22 -17.61
C THR A 162 -11.33 15.11 -16.73
N SER A 163 -10.58 14.03 -16.55
CA SER A 163 -10.99 12.92 -15.68
C SER A 163 -10.82 13.28 -14.21
N THR A 164 -11.83 12.96 -13.41
CA THR A 164 -11.82 13.12 -11.96
C THR A 164 -12.54 11.94 -11.30
N SER A 165 -12.63 11.94 -9.98
CA SER A 165 -13.48 11.00 -9.25
C SER A 165 -14.27 11.73 -8.19
N LEU A 166 -15.56 11.44 -8.13
CA LEU A 166 -16.37 11.76 -6.97
C LEU A 166 -15.96 10.83 -5.84
N VAL A 167 -15.55 11.41 -4.72
CA VAL A 167 -15.11 10.70 -3.52
C VAL A 167 -16.05 11.06 -2.37
N VAL A 168 -16.58 10.03 -1.71
CA VAL A 168 -17.39 10.16 -0.50
C VAL A 168 -16.54 9.72 0.68
N PHE A 169 -16.45 10.55 1.72
CA PHE A 169 -15.63 10.29 2.91
C PHE A 169 -16.32 10.76 4.19
N ASP A 170 -15.90 10.21 5.34
CA ASP A 170 -16.42 10.60 6.66
C ASP A 170 -15.64 11.75 7.31
N ALA A 171 -16.10 12.22 8.47
CA ALA A 171 -15.43 13.29 9.24
C ALA A 171 -13.98 12.98 9.65
N THR A 172 -13.52 11.73 9.58
CA THR A 172 -12.13 11.34 9.86
C THR A 172 -11.22 11.41 8.62
N GLY A 173 -11.79 11.72 7.45
CA GLY A 173 -11.08 11.71 6.17
C GLY A 173 -11.04 10.34 5.49
N ARG A 174 -11.69 9.32 6.06
CA ARG A 174 -11.71 7.97 5.49
C ARG A 174 -12.65 7.93 4.29
N VAL A 175 -12.13 7.49 3.15
CA VAL A 175 -12.92 7.26 1.93
C VAL A 175 -13.87 6.07 2.15
N LEU A 176 -15.16 6.30 1.95
CA LEU A 176 -16.24 5.32 2.05
C LEU A 176 -16.51 4.66 0.69
N CYS A 177 -16.62 5.46 -0.37
CA CYS A 177 -16.77 5.00 -1.75
C CYS A 177 -16.31 6.08 -2.74
N LYS A 178 -16.14 5.70 -4.00
CA LYS A 178 -15.71 6.60 -5.08
C LYS A 178 -16.26 6.15 -6.43
N ARG A 179 -16.48 7.11 -7.34
CA ARG A 179 -16.91 6.87 -8.72
C ARG A 179 -16.11 7.75 -9.69
N PRO A 180 -15.41 7.17 -10.68
CA PRO A 180 -14.80 7.95 -11.76
C PRO A 180 -15.85 8.73 -12.55
N THR A 181 -15.50 9.93 -12.99
CA THR A 181 -16.37 10.78 -13.82
C THR A 181 -15.51 11.76 -14.63
N ILE A 182 -16.13 12.53 -15.52
CA ILE A 182 -15.49 13.55 -16.34
C ILE A 182 -16.12 14.90 -15.98
N ILE A 183 -15.31 15.92 -15.73
CA ILE A 183 -15.79 17.24 -15.34
C ILE A 183 -16.65 17.83 -16.47
N GLY A 184 -17.92 18.07 -16.18
CA GLY A 184 -18.91 18.55 -17.16
C GLY A 184 -19.32 17.56 -18.24
N GLY A 185 -18.89 16.30 -18.15
CA GLY A 185 -19.29 15.25 -19.09
C GLY A 185 -20.65 14.63 -18.77
N GLU A 186 -21.26 13.99 -19.76
CA GLU A 186 -22.43 13.13 -19.53
C GLU A 186 -22.00 11.85 -18.78
N ALA A 187 -22.84 11.39 -17.85
CA ALA A 187 -22.58 10.24 -16.99
C ALA A 187 -22.89 8.90 -17.68
#